data_AF-A0A953RER6-F1
#
_entry.id   AF-A0A953RER6-F1
#
_cell.length_a   1.000
_cell.length_b   1.000
_cell.length_c   1.000
_cell.angle_alpha   90.00
_cell.angle_beta   90.00
_cell.angle_gamma   90.00
#
_symmetry.space_group_name_H-M   'P 1'
#
loop_
_entity.id
_entity.type
_entity.pdbx_description
1 polymer ?
#
loop_
_entity_poly.entity_id
_entity_poly.type
_entity_poly.pdbx_seq_one_letter_code
_entity_poly.pdbx_strand_id
1 'polypeptide(L)'
;MQDDVPKSVKKKLRELVYQAHEAALREPLSKLAPQFERWQRGEIDAIQLADLIHEFDGGPSRKIYSKFTYRNAWDTQMLVAHGIDTGLLDRSAVPEEVLPYLERWLGFYRSTS
;
A
#
# COMPACT_ATOMS: atom_id res chain seq x y z
N MET A 1 12.80 21.93 -13.79
CA MET A 1 11.73 21.70 -14.78
C MET A 1 10.87 20.58 -14.22
N GLN A 2 9.58 20.81 -14.05
CA GLN A 2 8.65 19.76 -13.68
C GLN A 2 8.40 18.99 -14.98
N ASP A 3 9.17 17.93 -15.21
CA ASP A 3 8.98 17.08 -16.39
C ASP A 3 7.53 16.62 -16.39
N ASP A 4 6.77 17.05 -17.39
CA ASP A 4 5.34 16.80 -17.45
C ASP A 4 5.14 15.31 -17.73
N VAL A 5 5.02 14.52 -16.66
CA VAL A 5 4.87 13.07 -16.73
C VAL A 5 3.73 12.77 -17.71
N PRO A 6 3.98 11.99 -18.78
CA PRO A 6 2.98 11.73 -19.80
C PRO A 6 1.69 11.14 -19.20
N LYS A 7 0.54 11.43 -19.81
CA LYS A 7 -0.76 10.93 -19.32
C LYS A 7 -0.79 9.40 -19.19
N SER A 8 -0.14 8.69 -20.12
CA SER A 8 0.02 7.23 -20.08
C SER A 8 0.79 6.77 -18.85
N VAL A 9 1.93 7.41 -18.54
CA VAL A 9 2.74 7.13 -17.36
C VAL A 9 2.01 7.48 -16.07
N LYS A 10 1.30 8.63 -16.02
CA LYS A 10 0.44 9.00 -14.88
C LYS A 10 -0.63 7.94 -14.60
N LYS A 11 -1.20 7.31 -15.64
CA LYS A 11 -2.17 6.21 -15.47
C LYS A 11 -1.50 4.98 -14.86
N LYS A 12 -0.37 4.55 -15.40
CA LYS A 12 0.40 3.39 -14.88
C LYS A 12 0.86 3.60 -13.44
N LEU A 13 1.32 4.80 -13.09
CA LEU A 13 1.67 5.15 -11.71
C LEU A 13 0.49 4.96 -10.75
N ARG A 14 -0.73 5.37 -11.13
CA ARG A 14 -1.92 5.18 -10.30
C ARG A 14 -2.29 3.70 -10.14
N GLU A 15 -2.13 2.90 -11.19
CA GLU A 15 -2.35 1.46 -11.14
C GLU A 15 -1.35 0.77 -10.20
N LEU A 16 -0.07 1.15 -10.27
CA LEU A 16 0.98 0.66 -9.36
C LEU A 16 0.72 1.09 -7.91
N VAL A 17 0.26 2.32 -7.68
CA VAL A 17 -0.15 2.79 -6.35
C VAL A 17 -1.32 1.97 -5.80
N TYR A 18 -2.31 1.64 -6.64
CA TYR A 18 -3.41 0.78 -6.24
C TYR A 18 -2.93 -0.63 -5.87
N GLN A 19 -2.04 -1.23 -6.66
CA GLN A 19 -1.46 -2.54 -6.36
C GLN A 19 -0.68 -2.54 -5.04
N ALA A 20 0.14 -1.51 -4.80
CA ALA A 20 0.88 -1.36 -3.55
C ALA A 20 -0.07 -1.20 -2.35
N HIS A 21 -1.15 -0.44 -2.53
CA HIS A 21 -2.18 -0.25 -1.50
C HIS A 21 -2.88 -1.57 -1.16
N GLU A 22 -3.30 -2.35 -2.16
CA GLU A 22 -3.93 -3.66 -1.93
C GLU A 22 -2.95 -4.63 -1.26
N ALA A 23 -1.70 -4.71 -1.74
CA ALA A 23 -0.67 -5.54 -1.14
C ALA A 23 -0.42 -5.18 0.34
N ALA A 24 -0.41 -3.89 0.67
CA ALA A 24 -0.24 -3.43 2.05
C ALA A 24 -1.38 -3.87 2.98
N LEU A 25 -2.59 -4.06 2.46
CA LEU A 25 -3.74 -4.54 3.25
C LEU A 25 -3.69 -6.04 3.53
N ARG A 26 -2.97 -6.82 2.71
CA ARG A 26 -2.96 -8.29 2.81
C ARG A 26 -2.46 -8.79 4.16
N GLU A 27 -1.35 -8.25 4.68
CA GLU A 27 -0.78 -8.71 5.95
C GLU A 27 -1.67 -8.37 7.17
N PRO A 28 -2.20 -7.14 7.32
CA PRO A 28 -3.20 -6.87 8.34
C PRO A 28 -4.46 -7.74 8.23
N LEU A 29 -4.97 -7.94 7.01
CA LEU A 29 -6.15 -8.79 6.78
C LEU A 29 -5.87 -10.27 7.10
N SER A 30 -4.67 -10.77 6.82
CA SER A 30 -4.30 -12.15 7.16
C SER A 30 -4.23 -12.39 8.67
N LYS A 31 -4.05 -11.33 9.48
CA LYS A 31 -4.13 -11.41 10.95
C LYS A 31 -5.57 -11.38 11.46
N LEU A 32 -6.47 -10.69 10.75
CA LEU A 32 -7.89 -10.63 11.08
C LEU A 32 -8.65 -11.89 10.65
N ALA A 33 -8.31 -12.48 9.51
CA ALA A 33 -9.02 -13.63 8.94
C ALA A 33 -9.20 -14.82 9.93
N PRO A 34 -8.17 -15.28 10.68
CA PRO A 34 -8.33 -16.35 11.64
C PRO A 34 -9.32 -16.04 12.76
N GLN A 35 -9.56 -14.76 13.08
CA GLN A 35 -10.48 -14.37 14.15
C GLN A 35 -11.94 -14.68 13.76
N PHE A 36 -12.29 -14.58 12.48
CA PHE A 36 -13.60 -15.03 11.98
C PHE A 36 -13.79 -16.54 12.19
N GLU A 37 -12.75 -17.34 11.98
CA GLU A 37 -12.83 -18.79 12.21
C GLU A 37 -12.96 -19.12 13.70
N ARG A 38 -12.24 -18.38 14.56
CA ARG A 38 -12.36 -18.53 16.03
C ARG A 38 -13.78 -18.22 16.50
N TRP A 39 -14.41 -17.19 15.94
CA TRP A 39 -15.82 -16.87 16.20
C TRP A 39 -16.76 -17.98 15.74
N GLN A 40 -16.56 -18.52 14.53
CA GLN A 40 -17.35 -19.66 14.02
C GLN A 40 -17.24 -20.91 14.90
N ARG A 41 -16.07 -21.13 15.53
CA ARG A 41 -15.85 -22.22 16.50
C ARG A 41 -16.35 -21.90 17.91
N GLY A 42 -16.88 -20.71 18.16
CA GLY A 42 -17.37 -20.27 19.47
C GLY A 42 -16.27 -19.97 20.49
N GLU A 43 -15.01 -19.80 20.04
CA GLU A 43 -13.88 -19.46 20.92
C GLU A 43 -13.89 -17.99 21.35
N ILE A 44 -14.49 -17.13 20.53
CA ILE A 44 -14.77 -15.72 20.83
C ILE A 44 -16.22 -15.43 20.50
N ASP A 45 -16.82 -14.49 21.22
CA ASP A 45 -18.17 -14.04 20.93
C ASP A 45 -18.21 -12.95 19.84
N ALA A 46 -19.43 -12.53 19.47
CA ALA A 46 -19.64 -11.53 18.44
C ALA A 46 -19.14 -10.13 18.84
N ILE A 47 -19.10 -9.79 20.14
CA ILE A 47 -18.62 -8.49 20.63
C ILE A 47 -17.10 -8.45 20.46
N GLN A 48 -16.40 -9.51 20.87
CA GLN A 48 -14.96 -9.65 20.71
C GLN A 48 -14.53 -9.57 19.24
N LEU A 49 -15.27 -10.24 18.33
CA LEU A 49 -14.99 -10.11 16.89
C LEU A 49 -15.23 -8.68 16.37
N ALA A 50 -16.32 -8.02 16.81
CA ALA A 50 -16.61 -6.66 16.41
C ALA A 50 -15.52 -5.67 16.87
N ASP A 51 -15.00 -5.84 18.08
CA ASP A 51 -13.89 -5.03 18.60
C ASP A 51 -12.62 -5.21 17.77
N LEU A 52 -12.26 -6.46 17.40
CA LEU A 52 -11.11 -6.73 16.54
C LEU A 52 -11.27 -6.10 15.14
N ILE A 53 -12.48 -6.06 14.59
CA ILE A 53 -12.77 -5.38 13.32
C ILE A 53 -12.61 -3.86 13.49
N HIS A 54 -13.10 -3.28 14.58
CA HIS A 54 -12.93 -1.85 14.87
C HIS A 54 -11.45 -1.48 15.06
N GLU A 55 -10.66 -2.31 15.75
CA GLU A 55 -9.22 -2.12 15.89
C GLU A 55 -8.50 -2.17 14.54
N PHE A 56 -8.87 -3.12 13.68
CA PHE A 56 -8.34 -3.20 12.31
C PHE A 56 -8.67 -1.95 11.50
N ASP A 57 -9.93 -1.51 11.52
CA ASP A 57 -10.41 -0.36 10.75
C ASP A 57 -9.75 0.94 11.22
N GLY A 58 -9.79 1.21 12.54
CA GLY A 58 -9.22 2.42 13.14
C GLY A 58 -7.69 2.43 13.19
N GLY A 59 -7.05 1.25 13.15
CA GLY A 59 -5.61 1.09 13.26
C GLY A 59 -4.91 0.91 11.91
N PRO A 60 -4.53 -0.33 11.54
CA PRO A 60 -3.73 -0.59 10.34
C PRO A 60 -4.40 -0.14 9.04
N SER A 61 -5.71 -0.41 8.86
CA SER A 61 -6.45 -0.01 7.66
C SER A 61 -6.40 1.51 7.46
N ARG A 62 -6.72 2.28 8.52
CA ARG A 62 -6.66 3.75 8.48
C ARG A 62 -5.27 4.30 8.19
N LYS A 63 -4.21 3.71 8.74
CA LYS A 63 -2.81 4.12 8.47
C LYS A 63 -2.45 3.89 7.00
N ILE A 64 -2.83 2.74 6.46
CA ILE A 64 -2.60 2.38 5.05
C ILE A 64 -3.39 3.32 4.13
N TYR A 65 -4.68 3.53 4.40
CA TYR A 65 -5.51 4.45 3.64
C TYR A 65 -4.91 5.87 3.63
N SER A 66 -4.55 6.40 4.80
CA SER A 66 -3.92 7.73 4.92
C SER A 66 -2.62 7.87 4.13
N LYS A 67 -1.92 6.77 3.86
CA LYS A 67 -0.69 6.79 3.08
C LYS A 67 -0.96 6.83 1.58
N PHE A 68 -1.87 5.99 1.10
CA PHE A 68 -2.07 5.78 -0.34
C PHE A 68 -3.16 6.65 -0.98
N THR A 69 -4.10 7.21 -0.19
CA THR A 69 -5.24 7.95 -0.74
C THR A 69 -5.27 9.44 -0.38
N TYR A 70 -4.50 9.87 0.63
CA TYR A 70 -4.51 11.26 1.06
C TYR A 70 -3.83 12.15 0.03
N ARG A 71 -4.66 12.94 -0.66
CA ARG A 71 -4.44 13.66 -1.91
C ARG A 71 -3.25 14.63 -1.96
N ASN A 72 -2.60 14.88 -0.82
CA ASN A 72 -1.53 15.87 -0.64
C ASN A 72 -0.27 15.32 0.04
N ALA A 73 -0.26 14.07 0.50
CA ALA A 73 0.81 13.59 1.38
C ALA A 73 2.01 13.00 0.62
N TRP A 74 1.78 12.37 -0.55
CA TRP A 74 2.84 11.69 -1.29
C TRP A 74 2.63 11.82 -2.81
N ASP A 75 3.70 12.15 -3.55
CA ASP A 75 3.69 12.04 -5.02
C ASP A 75 3.50 10.56 -5.41
N THR A 76 2.70 10.29 -6.44
CA THR A 76 2.54 8.96 -7.03
C THR A 76 3.87 8.27 -7.33
N GLN A 77 4.89 9.01 -7.79
CA GLN A 77 6.23 8.46 -8.02
C GLN A 77 6.87 7.98 -6.71
N MET A 78 6.72 8.76 -5.64
CA MET A 78 7.26 8.42 -4.32
C MET A 78 6.55 7.21 -3.73
N LEU A 79 5.22 7.11 -3.86
CA LEU A 79 4.45 5.96 -3.39
C LEU A 79 4.84 4.66 -4.11
N VAL A 80 5.05 4.71 -5.42
CA VAL A 80 5.51 3.54 -6.18
C VAL A 80 6.93 3.15 -5.77
N ALA A 81 7.83 4.12 -5.64
CA ALA A 81 9.20 3.85 -5.18
C ALA A 81 9.22 3.24 -3.77
N HIS A 82 8.37 3.73 -2.86
CA HIS A 82 8.20 3.15 -1.53
C HIS A 82 7.65 1.73 -1.59
N GLY A 83 6.66 1.46 -2.45
CA GLY A 83 6.12 0.13 -2.65
C GLY A 83 7.18 -0.87 -3.11
N ILE A 84 8.09 -0.45 -3.99
CA ILE A 84 9.23 -1.27 -4.42
C ILE A 84 10.20 -1.50 -3.26
N ASP A 85 10.60 -0.44 -2.55
CA ASP A 85 11.55 -0.50 -1.43
C ASP A 85 11.08 -1.44 -0.31
N THR A 86 9.78 -1.41 0.00
CA THR A 86 9.17 -2.25 1.03
C THR A 86 8.74 -3.63 0.55
N GLY A 87 8.98 -3.96 -0.73
CA GLY A 87 8.60 -5.25 -1.31
C GLY A 87 7.09 -5.43 -1.53
N LEU A 88 6.28 -4.38 -1.39
CA LEU A 88 4.86 -4.38 -1.75
C LEU A 88 4.65 -4.47 -3.28
N LEU A 89 5.64 -4.02 -4.05
CA LEU A 89 5.71 -4.15 -5.49
C LEU A 89 7.01 -4.84 -5.88
N ASP A 90 6.91 -5.82 -6.78
CA ASP A 90 8.11 -6.33 -7.44
C ASP A 90 8.60 -5.30 -8.46
N ARG A 91 9.86 -4.88 -8.31
CA ARG A 91 10.54 -3.99 -9.26
C ARG A 91 10.47 -4.52 -10.69
N SER A 92 10.57 -5.84 -10.88
CA SER A 92 10.59 -6.48 -12.19
C SER A 92 9.25 -6.34 -12.94
N ALA A 93 8.16 -6.15 -12.20
CA ALA A 93 6.81 -5.98 -12.74
C ALA A 93 6.50 -4.51 -13.12
N VAL A 94 7.40 -3.56 -12.80
CA VAL A 94 7.21 -2.15 -13.13
C VAL A 94 7.59 -1.90 -14.59
N PRO A 95 6.70 -1.30 -15.41
CA PRO A 95 7.01 -1.03 -16.81
C PRO A 95 8.25 -0.13 -16.97
N GLU A 96 9.13 -0.46 -17.91
CA GLU A 96 10.40 0.25 -18.11
C GLU A 96 10.21 1.75 -18.34
N GLU A 97 9.16 2.15 -19.07
CA GLU A 97 8.84 3.56 -19.32
C GLU A 97 8.49 4.35 -18.05
N VAL A 98 8.15 3.69 -16.94
CA VAL A 98 7.84 4.33 -15.65
C VAL A 98 9.12 4.53 -14.84
N LEU A 99 10.14 3.67 -15.01
CA LEU A 99 11.35 3.65 -14.18
C LEU A 99 12.10 4.99 -14.13
N PRO A 100 12.32 5.74 -15.24
CA PRO A 100 13.01 7.03 -15.20
C PRO A 100 12.35 8.03 -14.25
N TYR A 101 11.02 7.96 -14.14
CA TYR A 101 10.23 8.86 -13.28
C TYR A 101 10.31 8.48 -11.79
N LEU A 102 10.88 7.34 -11.45
CA LEU A 102 11.04 6.84 -10.08
C LEU A 102 12.47 7.01 -9.55
N GLU A 103 13.46 7.26 -10.42
CA GLU A 103 14.89 7.20 -10.09
C GLU A 103 15.25 8.07 -8.88
N ARG A 104 14.73 9.29 -8.83
CA ARG A 104 14.94 10.22 -7.71
C ARG A 104 14.54 9.59 -6.38
N TRP A 105 13.33 9.02 -6.31
CA TRP A 105 12.79 8.45 -5.08
C TRP A 105 13.40 7.08 -4.75
N LEU A 106 13.67 6.27 -5.76
CA LEU A 106 14.40 5.01 -5.59
C LEU A 106 15.82 5.25 -5.06
N GLY A 107 16.49 6.31 -5.53
CA GLY A 107 17.78 6.73 -4.99
C GLY A 107 17.70 7.16 -3.52
N PHE A 108 16.68 7.95 -3.17
CA PHE A 108 16.42 8.36 -1.79
C PHE A 108 16.27 7.16 -0.83
N TYR A 109 15.41 6.19 -1.18
CA TYR A 109 15.21 5.00 -0.34
C TYR A 109 16.47 4.14 -0.24
N ARG A 110 17.17 3.87 -1.35
CA ARG A 110 18.46 3.13 -1.31
C ARG A 110 19.54 3.79 -0.46
N SER A 111 19.51 5.11 -0.28
CA SER A 111 20.50 5.82 0.55
C SER A 111 20.16 5.85 2.05
N THR A 112 18.94 5.42 2.41
CA THR A 112 18.41 5.47 3.78
C THR A 112 18.30 4.06 4.40
N SER A 113 18.28 3.01 3.56
CA SER A 113 18.29 1.59 3.94
C SER A 113 19.70 1.05 4.14
#